data_AF-A0A9D9DVT6-F1
#
_entry.id   AF-A0A9D9DVT6-F1
#
_cell.length_a   1.000
_cell.length_b   1.000
_cell.length_c   1.000
_cell.angle_alpha   90.00
_cell.angle_beta   90.00
_cell.angle_gamma   90.00
#
_symmetry.space_group_name_H-M   'P 1'
#
loop_
_entity.id
_entity.type
_entity.pdbx_description
1 polymer ?
#
loop_
_entity_poly.entity_id
_entity_poly.type
_entity_poly.pdbx_seq_one_letter_code
_entity_poly.pdbx_strand_id
1 'polypeptide(L)'
;IDREGNTYTVDTIEEIKRICGPDTHIYFITGADTIEQIMTWKNPEKLLSLCDFIAVTRPGYKKNKLYEEIEEIMDKYKSRIYYMQVPALEISSSDIRKKVSEGKPIKYLLPESVEEYIEKVGLYKKPVKREVKFMLDKSVMQEKLQSSLSIKRYIHTLGVMKEAKKLAKIYGNDELVEKSEVAGLLHDCAKDYPVDLKKRLCKEYHVPIDDIMKAQMDLTHPFLGAEVAKREYLVDDEDILDAIRYHTTGRKDMSLLEKIVFVADYIEENRKPFDGLDEAKRLAYIDLDLAMKFILENTIKYVEERKLKLHPLSLEALEYYKNK
;
A
#
# COMPACT_ATOMS: atom_id res chain seq x y z
N ILE A 1 -25.73 -22.24 8.25
CA ILE A 1 -25.95 -23.35 7.29
C ILE A 1 -24.84 -23.20 6.26
N ASP A 2 -23.77 -23.96 6.41
CA ASP A 2 -22.63 -23.88 5.49
C ASP A 2 -22.79 -24.87 4.35
N ARG A 3 -22.61 -24.38 3.12
CA ARG A 3 -22.76 -25.13 1.89
C ARG A 3 -21.73 -24.67 0.88
N GLU A 4 -21.17 -25.60 0.12
CA GLU A 4 -20.32 -25.28 -1.03
C GLU A 4 -21.17 -25.09 -2.30
N GLY A 5 -20.74 -24.17 -3.18
CA GLY A 5 -21.41 -23.89 -4.46
C GLY A 5 -22.54 -22.86 -4.39
N ASN A 6 -23.36 -22.81 -5.45
CA ASN A 6 -24.45 -21.82 -5.56
C ASN A 6 -25.56 -22.10 -4.53
N THR A 7 -25.85 -21.12 -3.69
CA THR A 7 -26.93 -21.17 -2.71
C THR A 7 -28.18 -20.45 -3.23
N TYR A 8 -29.31 -21.15 -3.25
CA TYR A 8 -30.60 -20.57 -3.66
C TYR A 8 -31.52 -20.38 -2.44
N THR A 9 -32.37 -19.35 -2.50
CA THR A 9 -33.28 -19.01 -1.40
C THR A 9 -34.21 -20.16 -1.03
N VAL A 10 -34.81 -20.84 -2.02
CA VAL A 10 -35.71 -21.98 -1.79
C VAL A 10 -35.04 -23.10 -1.00
N ASP A 11 -33.78 -23.42 -1.34
CA ASP A 11 -33.01 -24.45 -0.66
C ASP A 11 -32.67 -24.01 0.78
N THR A 12 -32.51 -22.70 1.01
CA THR A 12 -32.24 -22.11 2.33
C THR A 12 -33.45 -22.20 3.23
N ILE A 13 -34.62 -21.79 2.75
CA ILE A 13 -35.86 -21.82 3.53
C ILE A 13 -36.29 -23.24 3.85
N GLU A 14 -36.15 -24.18 2.92
CA GLU A 14 -36.50 -25.59 3.16
C GLU A 14 -35.67 -26.20 4.30
N GLU A 15 -34.38 -25.87 4.37
CA GLU A 15 -33.51 -26.35 5.43
C GLU A 15 -33.79 -25.67 6.78
N ILE A 16 -34.04 -24.36 6.77
CA ILE A 16 -34.50 -23.65 7.99
C ILE A 16 -35.78 -24.28 8.52
N LYS A 17 -36.74 -24.64 7.65
CA LYS A 17 -37.99 -25.29 8.06
C LYS A 17 -37.76 -26.69 8.63
N ARG A 18 -36.81 -27.45 8.08
CA ARG A 18 -36.39 -28.74 8.66
C ARG A 18 -35.78 -28.58 10.06
N ILE A 19 -34.97 -27.54 10.27
CA ILE A 19 -34.29 -27.28 11.55
C ILE A 19 -35.29 -26.79 12.61
N CYS A 20 -36.16 -25.86 12.26
CA CYS A 20 -37.10 -25.24 13.20
C CYS A 20 -38.37 -26.07 13.43
N GLY A 21 -38.62 -27.11 12.63
CA GLY A 21 -39.79 -27.96 12.72
C GLY A 21 -40.98 -27.47 11.87
N PRO A 22 -41.94 -28.38 11.57
CA PRO A 22 -43.01 -28.13 10.60
C PRO A 22 -44.02 -27.06 11.03
N ASP A 23 -44.18 -26.85 12.34
CA ASP A 23 -45.12 -25.87 12.92
C ASP A 23 -44.55 -24.43 12.94
N THR A 24 -43.29 -24.25 12.53
CA THR A 24 -42.67 -22.92 12.49
C THR A 24 -43.12 -22.13 11.26
N HIS A 25 -43.71 -20.96 11.51
CA HIS A 25 -44.02 -19.97 10.49
C HIS A 25 -42.77 -19.16 10.13
N ILE A 26 -42.36 -19.22 8.87
CA ILE A 26 -41.18 -18.50 8.36
C ILE A 26 -41.65 -17.28 7.58
N TYR A 27 -41.03 -16.13 7.87
CA TYR A 27 -41.21 -14.89 7.12
C TYR A 27 -39.92 -14.52 6.40
N PHE A 28 -40.00 -14.33 5.08
CA PHE A 28 -38.90 -13.85 4.25
C PHE A 28 -39.04 -12.34 3.99
N ILE A 29 -38.15 -11.56 4.60
CA ILE A 29 -38.16 -10.10 4.49
C ILE A 29 -37.26 -9.69 3.32
N THR A 30 -37.80 -8.93 2.37
CA THR A 30 -37.06 -8.45 1.20
C THR A 30 -37.57 -7.09 0.72
N GLY A 31 -36.81 -6.45 -0.16
CA GLY A 31 -37.24 -5.21 -0.81
C GLY A 31 -38.45 -5.44 -1.74
N ALA A 32 -39.35 -4.47 -1.79
CA ALA A 32 -40.54 -4.51 -2.66
C ALA A 32 -40.18 -4.69 -4.15
N ASP A 33 -39.06 -4.13 -4.58
CA ASP A 33 -38.45 -4.28 -5.91
C ASP A 33 -38.03 -5.72 -6.23
N THR A 34 -37.64 -6.48 -5.21
CA THR A 34 -37.25 -7.89 -5.37
C THR A 34 -38.47 -8.80 -5.59
N ILE A 35 -39.65 -8.39 -5.12
CA ILE A 35 -40.89 -9.16 -5.32
C ILE A 35 -41.31 -9.16 -6.80
N GLU A 36 -41.08 -8.08 -7.54
CA GLU A 36 -41.36 -8.00 -8.99
C GLU A 36 -40.64 -9.10 -9.78
N GLN A 37 -39.49 -9.56 -9.27
CA GLN A 37 -38.65 -10.54 -9.94
C GLN A 37 -38.79 -11.94 -9.33
N ILE A 38 -39.65 -12.14 -8.34
CA ILE A 38 -39.71 -13.39 -7.58
C ILE A 38 -39.99 -14.61 -8.47
N MET A 39 -40.78 -14.42 -9.53
CA MET A 39 -41.11 -15.48 -10.48
C MET A 39 -39.92 -15.93 -11.35
N THR A 40 -38.83 -15.16 -11.38
CA THR A 40 -37.59 -15.54 -12.07
C THR A 40 -36.67 -16.40 -11.21
N TRP A 41 -36.98 -16.55 -9.91
CA TRP A 41 -36.14 -17.29 -8.98
C TRP A 41 -36.24 -18.80 -9.19
N LYS A 42 -35.27 -19.54 -8.64
CA LYS A 42 -35.29 -21.00 -8.65
C LYS A 42 -36.47 -21.53 -7.83
N ASN A 43 -37.36 -22.28 -8.48
CA ASN A 43 -38.57 -22.90 -7.89
C ASN A 43 -39.44 -21.91 -7.08
N PRO A 44 -39.99 -20.87 -7.73
CA PRO A 44 -40.68 -19.79 -7.03
C PRO A 44 -41.97 -20.28 -6.35
N GLU A 45 -42.67 -21.23 -6.95
CA GLU A 45 -43.91 -21.82 -6.40
C GLU A 45 -43.63 -22.59 -5.11
N LYS A 46 -42.54 -23.38 -5.09
CA LYS A 46 -42.09 -24.08 -3.88
C LYS A 46 -41.73 -23.06 -2.81
N LEU A 47 -40.98 -22.02 -3.16
CA LEU A 47 -40.58 -20.98 -2.21
C LEU A 47 -41.79 -20.25 -1.60
N LEU A 48 -42.77 -19.86 -2.43
CA LEU A 48 -44.02 -19.20 -2.01
C LEU A 48 -44.89 -20.08 -1.10
N SER A 49 -44.79 -21.41 -1.19
CA SER A 49 -45.50 -22.34 -0.29
C SER A 49 -44.75 -22.62 1.02
N LEU A 50 -43.44 -22.35 1.08
CA LEU A 50 -42.62 -22.66 2.24
C LEU A 50 -42.63 -21.55 3.30
N CYS A 51 -42.76 -20.29 2.90
CA CYS A 51 -42.72 -19.12 3.78
C CYS A 51 -43.66 -18.00 3.31
N ASP A 52 -44.05 -17.15 4.26
CA ASP A 52 -44.73 -15.89 3.98
C ASP A 52 -43.68 -14.82 3.63
N PHE A 53 -44.05 -13.82 2.84
CA PHE A 53 -43.14 -12.74 2.42
C PHE A 53 -43.49 -11.43 3.09
N ILE A 54 -42.47 -10.63 3.43
CA ILE A 54 -42.64 -9.25 3.87
C ILE A 54 -41.92 -8.36 2.85
N ALA A 55 -42.70 -7.67 2.03
CA ALA A 55 -42.25 -6.72 1.04
C ALA A 55 -42.05 -5.34 1.68
N VAL A 56 -40.79 -4.94 1.83
CA VAL A 56 -40.41 -3.69 2.46
C VAL A 56 -40.28 -2.59 1.41
N THR A 57 -41.12 -1.57 1.51
CA THR A 57 -41.15 -0.44 0.57
C THR A 57 -40.24 0.70 1.03
N ARG A 58 -39.59 1.36 0.05
CA ARG A 58 -38.84 2.61 0.28
C ARG A 58 -39.78 3.82 0.22
N PRO A 59 -39.46 4.93 0.91
CA PRO A 59 -40.16 6.20 0.74
C PRO A 59 -40.24 6.62 -0.74
N GLY A 60 -41.44 6.98 -1.22
CA GLY A 60 -41.64 7.41 -2.61
C GLY A 60 -41.90 6.29 -3.64
N TYR A 61 -41.94 5.01 -3.22
CA TYR A 61 -42.27 3.89 -4.12
C TYR A 61 -43.71 3.98 -4.64
N LYS A 62 -43.92 3.94 -5.97
CA LYS A 62 -45.25 4.00 -6.60
C LYS A 62 -45.95 2.65 -6.52
N LYS A 63 -46.98 2.59 -5.67
CA LYS A 63 -47.68 1.36 -5.27
C LYS A 63 -48.35 0.63 -6.44
N ASN A 64 -49.06 1.33 -7.32
CA ASN A 64 -50.18 0.74 -8.08
C ASN A 64 -49.84 -0.52 -8.91
N LYS A 65 -48.75 -0.55 -9.68
CA LYS A 65 -48.44 -1.70 -10.56
C LYS A 65 -47.98 -2.94 -9.78
N LEU A 66 -47.25 -2.73 -8.68
CA LEU A 66 -46.72 -3.81 -7.85
C LEU A 66 -47.81 -4.50 -7.02
N TYR A 67 -48.86 -3.77 -6.62
CA TYR A 67 -49.99 -4.37 -5.90
C TYR A 67 -50.78 -5.31 -6.79
N GLU A 68 -51.02 -4.95 -8.06
CA GLU A 68 -51.72 -5.81 -9.02
C GLU A 68 -50.96 -7.13 -9.27
N GLU A 69 -49.65 -7.05 -9.53
CA GLU A 69 -48.81 -8.23 -9.75
C GLU A 69 -48.69 -9.14 -8.51
N ILE A 70 -48.66 -8.55 -7.31
CA ILE A 70 -48.62 -9.30 -6.04
C ILE A 70 -49.96 -9.95 -5.72
N GLU A 71 -51.08 -9.27 -5.94
CA GLU A 71 -52.41 -9.85 -5.77
C GLU A 71 -52.61 -11.05 -6.70
N GLU A 72 -52.18 -10.96 -7.96
CA GLU A 72 -52.18 -12.10 -8.89
C GLU A 72 -51.36 -13.29 -8.36
N ILE A 73 -50.17 -13.02 -7.81
CA ILE A 73 -49.31 -14.06 -7.21
C ILE A 73 -49.99 -14.69 -5.97
N MET A 74 -50.59 -13.87 -5.10
CA MET A 74 -51.29 -14.32 -3.90
C MET A 74 -52.50 -15.19 -4.25
N ASP A 75 -53.31 -14.77 -5.23
CA ASP A 75 -54.49 -15.50 -5.68
C ASP A 75 -54.11 -16.83 -6.34
N LYS A 76 -53.08 -16.81 -7.19
CA LYS A 76 -52.65 -17.99 -7.94
C LYS A 76 -51.99 -19.05 -7.06
N TYR A 77 -51.21 -18.64 -6.08
CA TYR A 77 -50.35 -19.54 -5.30
C TYR A 77 -50.76 -19.69 -3.83
N LYS A 78 -51.84 -19.03 -3.40
CA LYS A 78 -52.30 -18.99 -1.99
C LYS A 78 -51.19 -18.58 -1.01
N SER A 79 -50.27 -17.74 -1.47
CA SER A 79 -49.18 -17.21 -0.66
C SER A 79 -49.63 -15.98 0.10
N ARG A 80 -48.94 -15.65 1.20
CA ARG A 80 -49.20 -14.42 1.97
C ARG A 80 -48.02 -13.48 1.84
N ILE A 81 -48.24 -12.35 1.17
CA ILE A 81 -47.26 -11.28 0.99
C ILE A 81 -47.76 -10.06 1.77
N TYR A 82 -47.02 -9.68 2.81
CA TYR A 82 -47.32 -8.53 3.65
C TYR A 82 -46.51 -7.32 3.20
N TYR A 83 -47.10 -6.12 3.24
CA TYR A 83 -46.38 -4.89 2.97
C TYR A 83 -45.98 -4.21 4.27
N MET A 84 -44.73 -3.76 4.32
CA MET A 84 -44.25 -2.92 5.41
C MET A 84 -43.60 -1.66 4.86
N GLN A 85 -44.07 -0.50 5.33
CA GLN A 85 -43.41 0.77 5.09
C GLN A 85 -42.38 0.98 6.20
N VAL A 86 -41.12 1.14 5.82
CA VAL A 86 -40.05 1.51 6.75
C VAL A 86 -39.82 3.02 6.75
N PRO A 87 -39.51 3.62 7.92
CA PRO A 87 -39.07 5.00 8.00
C PRO A 87 -37.85 5.26 7.10
N ALA A 88 -37.79 6.47 6.54
CA ALA A 88 -36.69 6.92 5.70
C ALA A 88 -35.41 7.12 6.53
N LEU A 89 -34.59 6.09 6.67
CA LEU A 89 -33.15 6.27 6.83
C LEU A 89 -32.55 6.05 5.45
N GLU A 90 -32.33 7.13 4.71
CA GLU A 90 -31.65 7.10 3.40
C GLU A 90 -30.16 6.80 3.56
N ILE A 91 -29.83 5.65 4.15
CA ILE A 91 -28.47 5.17 4.29
C ILE A 91 -28.26 4.13 3.21
N SER A 92 -27.43 4.45 2.23
CA SER A 92 -27.00 3.49 1.21
C SER A 92 -25.51 3.26 1.30
N SER A 93 -25.07 2.03 1.03
CA SER A 93 -23.64 1.71 1.00
C SER A 93 -22.89 2.52 -0.06
N SER A 94 -23.55 2.86 -1.18
CA SER A 94 -22.99 3.73 -2.22
C SER A 94 -22.77 5.16 -1.73
N ASP A 95 -23.71 5.74 -1.00
CA ASP A 95 -23.57 7.09 -0.44
C ASP A 95 -22.53 7.13 0.68
N ILE A 96 -22.48 6.12 1.55
CA ILE A 96 -21.43 5.96 2.56
C ILE A 96 -20.04 5.92 1.89
N ARG A 97 -19.83 5.02 0.91
CA ARG A 97 -18.55 4.92 0.20
C ARG A 97 -18.16 6.25 -0.45
N LYS A 98 -19.13 6.95 -1.05
CA LYS A 98 -18.92 8.27 -1.64
C LYS A 98 -18.50 9.30 -0.58
N LYS A 99 -19.21 9.40 0.54
CA LYS A 99 -18.88 10.29 1.66
C LYS A 99 -17.46 10.03 2.18
N VAL A 100 -17.09 8.77 2.41
CA VAL A 100 -15.73 8.38 2.84
C VAL A 100 -14.69 8.81 1.82
N SER A 101 -14.95 8.58 0.53
CA SER A 101 -14.03 8.98 -0.55
C SER A 101 -13.86 10.49 -0.69
N GLU A 102 -14.84 11.27 -0.23
CA GLU A 102 -14.86 12.74 -0.22
C GLU A 102 -14.39 13.32 1.12
N GLY A 103 -13.99 12.49 2.09
CA GLY A 103 -13.57 12.93 3.43
C GLY A 103 -14.72 13.51 4.27
N LYS A 104 -15.97 13.20 3.93
CA LYS A 104 -17.16 13.67 4.67
C LYS A 104 -17.45 12.75 5.86
N PRO A 105 -17.95 13.29 6.98
CA PRO A 105 -18.31 12.49 8.13
C PRO A 105 -19.44 11.51 7.81
N ILE A 106 -19.27 10.26 8.26
CA ILE A 106 -20.27 9.18 8.18
C ILE A 106 -20.86 8.85 9.56
N LYS A 107 -20.62 9.71 10.55
CA LYS A 107 -21.01 9.50 11.94
C LYS A 107 -22.52 9.27 12.07
N TYR A 108 -22.89 8.22 12.80
CA TYR A 108 -24.27 7.80 13.04
C TYR A 108 -25.00 7.22 11.81
N LEU A 109 -24.30 7.03 10.68
CA LEU A 109 -24.84 6.31 9.52
C LEU A 109 -24.56 4.81 9.60
N LEU A 110 -23.66 4.41 10.50
CA LEU A 110 -23.21 3.04 10.68
C LEU A 110 -23.06 2.74 12.18
N PRO A 111 -23.01 1.45 12.57
CA PRO A 111 -22.50 1.09 13.88
C PRO A 111 -21.08 1.62 14.06
N GLU A 112 -20.75 2.10 15.27
CA GLU A 112 -19.46 2.71 15.61
C GLU A 112 -18.27 1.81 15.24
N SER A 113 -18.38 0.50 15.49
CA SER A 113 -17.34 -0.48 15.13
C SER A 113 -17.05 -0.57 13.62
N VAL A 114 -18.03 -0.27 12.77
CA VAL A 114 -17.86 -0.25 11.31
C VAL A 114 -17.19 1.06 10.88
N GLU A 115 -17.58 2.18 11.49
CA GLU A 115 -16.94 3.48 11.26
C GLU A 115 -15.45 3.43 11.62
N GLU A 116 -15.12 2.89 12.80
CA GLU A 116 -13.76 2.68 13.27
C GLU A 116 -12.95 1.80 12.32
N TYR A 117 -13.56 0.72 11.82
CA TYR A 117 -12.90 -0.19 10.89
C TYR A 117 -12.58 0.48 9.55
N ILE A 118 -13.53 1.23 8.97
CA ILE A 118 -13.33 1.99 7.73
C ILE A 118 -12.20 3.00 7.90
N GLU A 119 -12.16 3.70 9.05
CA GLU A 119 -11.15 4.71 9.34
C GLU A 119 -9.76 4.09 9.53
N LYS A 120 -9.67 3.01 10.32
CA LYS A 120 -8.43 2.30 10.66
C LYS A 120 -7.77 1.66 9.44
N VAL A 121 -8.56 1.06 8.56
CA VAL A 121 -8.06 0.34 7.35
C VAL A 121 -7.98 1.28 6.13
N GLY A 122 -8.56 2.48 6.21
CA GLY A 122 -8.56 3.43 5.09
C GLY A 122 -9.45 3.00 3.93
N LEU A 123 -10.47 2.17 4.19
CA LEU A 123 -11.38 1.67 3.15
C LEU A 123 -12.13 2.83 2.48
N TYR A 124 -12.26 2.77 1.16
CA TYR A 124 -12.99 3.74 0.34
C TYR A 124 -12.45 5.18 0.35
N LYS A 125 -11.34 5.46 1.05
CA LYS A 125 -10.66 6.75 0.95
C LYS A 125 -10.01 6.84 -0.44
N LYS A 126 -10.17 7.98 -1.11
CA LYS A 126 -9.31 8.28 -2.27
C LYS A 126 -7.87 8.35 -1.77
N PRO A 127 -6.87 7.85 -2.53
CA PRO A 127 -5.49 8.17 -2.24
C PRO A 127 -5.39 9.69 -2.19
N VAL A 128 -5.16 10.23 -1.00
CA VAL A 128 -4.83 11.63 -0.85
C VAL A 128 -3.47 11.72 -1.51
N LYS A 129 -3.40 12.35 -2.69
CA LYS A 129 -2.13 12.86 -3.20
C LYS A 129 -1.66 13.90 -2.21
N ARG A 130 -0.95 13.47 -1.17
CA ARG A 130 -0.08 14.35 -0.41
C ARG A 130 1.00 14.74 -1.38
N GLU A 131 0.83 15.92 -1.96
CA GLU A 131 1.83 16.51 -2.83
C GLU A 131 3.06 16.75 -1.96
N VAL A 132 4.07 15.89 -2.11
CA VAL A 132 5.37 16.11 -1.47
C VAL A 132 5.96 17.34 -2.14
N LYS A 133 5.94 18.47 -1.44
CA LYS A 133 6.47 19.73 -1.97
C LYS A 133 7.96 19.78 -1.67
N PHE A 134 8.76 19.70 -2.72
CA PHE A 134 10.19 19.98 -2.66
C PHE A 134 10.44 21.45 -2.96
N MET A 135 11.41 22.07 -2.30
CA MET A 135 11.78 23.47 -2.57
C MET A 135 12.44 23.66 -3.94
N LEU A 136 13.09 22.62 -4.46
CA LEU A 136 13.63 22.57 -5.82
C LEU A 136 12.89 21.53 -6.64
N ASP A 137 12.64 21.82 -7.91
CA ASP A 137 12.08 20.85 -8.85
C ASP A 137 13.10 19.75 -9.18
N LYS A 138 12.60 18.52 -9.40
CA LYS A 138 13.44 17.36 -9.75
C LYS A 138 14.32 17.61 -10.99
N SER A 139 13.85 18.36 -11.97
CA SER A 139 14.63 18.74 -13.16
C SER A 139 15.85 19.61 -12.79
N VAL A 140 15.68 20.57 -11.90
CA VAL A 140 16.77 21.43 -11.41
C VAL A 140 17.79 20.61 -10.61
N MET A 141 17.32 19.67 -9.79
CA MET A 141 18.20 18.73 -9.08
C MET A 141 19.02 17.89 -10.06
N GLN A 142 18.40 17.38 -11.13
CA GLN A 142 19.06 16.61 -12.19
C GLN A 142 20.14 17.42 -12.92
N GLU A 143 19.85 18.65 -13.34
CA GLU A 143 20.81 19.53 -14.02
C GLU A 143 22.02 19.84 -13.14
N LYS A 144 21.78 20.14 -11.86
CA LYS A 144 22.84 20.38 -10.88
C LYS A 144 23.70 19.12 -10.66
N LEU A 145 23.07 17.96 -10.51
CA LEU A 145 23.77 16.68 -10.39
C LEU A 145 24.62 16.36 -11.62
N GLN A 146 24.07 16.54 -12.82
CA GLN A 146 24.75 16.29 -14.09
C GLN A 146 26.05 17.08 -14.20
N SER A 147 26.10 18.29 -13.64
CA SER A 147 27.29 19.13 -13.63
C SER A 147 28.32 18.73 -12.55
N SER A 148 27.88 18.02 -11.50
CA SER A 148 28.71 17.65 -10.34
C SER A 148 29.26 16.22 -10.38
N LEU A 149 28.61 15.33 -11.12
CA LEU A 149 28.93 13.91 -11.21
C LEU A 149 29.60 13.56 -12.54
N SER A 150 30.46 12.54 -12.52
CA SER A 150 30.92 11.92 -13.76
C SER A 150 29.75 11.32 -14.55
N ILE A 151 29.88 11.25 -15.87
CA ILE A 151 28.84 10.71 -16.76
C ILE A 151 28.39 9.31 -16.31
N LYS A 152 29.34 8.45 -15.93
CA LYS A 152 29.04 7.09 -15.44
C LYS A 152 28.21 7.11 -14.15
N ARG A 153 28.58 7.98 -13.21
CA ARG A 153 27.88 8.12 -11.92
C ARG A 153 26.50 8.73 -12.10
N TYR A 154 26.34 9.69 -13.00
CA TYR A 154 25.05 10.28 -13.33
C TYR A 154 24.09 9.25 -13.95
N ILE A 155 24.56 8.45 -14.91
CA ILE A 155 23.76 7.36 -15.50
C ILE A 155 23.32 6.36 -14.42
N HIS A 156 24.25 5.93 -13.57
CA HIS A 156 23.95 5.07 -12.42
C HIS A 156 22.90 5.69 -11.51
N THR A 157 23.04 6.97 -11.14
CA THR A 157 22.09 7.70 -10.30
C THR A 157 20.68 7.73 -10.90
N LEU A 158 20.56 7.95 -12.21
CA LEU A 158 19.26 7.88 -12.90
C LEU A 158 18.69 6.45 -12.90
N GLY A 159 19.55 5.43 -13.00
CA GLY A 159 19.16 4.03 -12.82
C GLY A 159 18.59 3.76 -11.44
N VAL A 160 19.28 4.18 -10.37
CA VAL A 160 18.83 4.04 -8.98
C VAL A 160 17.50 4.76 -8.76
N MET A 161 17.36 6.00 -9.23
CA MET A 161 16.10 6.75 -9.16
C MET A 161 14.92 5.97 -9.80
N LYS A 162 15.12 5.45 -11.02
CA LYS A 162 14.08 4.66 -11.71
C LYS A 162 13.76 3.37 -10.96
N GLU A 163 14.76 2.69 -10.44
CA GLU A 163 14.59 1.41 -9.76
C GLU A 163 13.90 1.59 -8.40
N ALA A 164 14.31 2.61 -7.63
CA ALA A 164 13.67 3.00 -6.38
C ALA A 164 12.18 3.34 -6.60
N LYS A 165 11.85 4.07 -7.69
CA LYS A 165 10.47 4.33 -8.09
C LYS A 165 9.67 3.05 -8.33
N LYS A 166 10.25 2.05 -9.02
CA LYS A 166 9.56 0.77 -9.29
C LYS A 166 9.27 0.02 -7.99
N LEU A 167 10.27 -0.12 -7.12
CA LEU A 167 10.12 -0.78 -5.83
C LEU A 167 9.09 -0.06 -4.95
N ALA A 168 9.11 1.28 -4.91
CA ALA A 168 8.15 2.07 -4.15
C ALA A 168 6.70 1.92 -4.65
N LYS A 169 6.49 1.72 -5.95
CA LYS A 169 5.14 1.42 -6.50
C LYS A 169 4.62 0.04 -6.08
N ILE A 170 5.51 -0.90 -5.79
CA ILE A 170 5.15 -2.28 -5.39
C ILE A 170 4.89 -2.33 -3.88
N TYR A 171 5.82 -1.79 -3.10
CA TYR A 171 5.81 -1.95 -1.64
C TYR A 171 5.20 -0.76 -0.89
N GLY A 172 5.10 0.40 -1.53
CA GLY A 172 4.75 1.67 -0.90
C GLY A 172 3.43 2.27 -1.36
N ASN A 173 3.36 3.59 -1.21
CA ASN A 173 2.24 4.44 -1.63
C ASN A 173 2.75 5.61 -2.49
N ASP A 174 1.85 6.45 -2.99
CA ASP A 174 2.22 7.58 -3.87
C ASP A 174 3.22 8.56 -3.22
N GLU A 175 3.09 8.81 -1.91
CA GLU A 175 4.03 9.66 -1.16
C GLU A 175 5.44 9.04 -1.16
N LEU A 176 5.53 7.74 -0.90
CA LEU A 176 6.80 7.01 -0.91
C LEU A 176 7.42 6.95 -2.30
N VAL A 177 6.62 6.89 -3.36
CA VAL A 177 7.12 6.94 -4.75
C VAL A 177 7.85 8.26 -5.01
N GLU A 178 7.26 9.40 -4.62
CA GLU A 178 7.90 10.71 -4.77
C GLU A 178 9.16 10.84 -3.91
N LYS A 179 9.12 10.39 -2.65
CA LYS A 179 10.31 10.38 -1.78
C LYS A 179 11.42 9.48 -2.33
N SER A 180 11.07 8.32 -2.86
CA SER A 180 12.03 7.34 -3.42
C SER A 180 12.72 7.85 -4.68
N GLU A 181 12.02 8.60 -5.53
CA GLU A 181 12.65 9.25 -6.68
C GLU A 181 13.70 10.28 -6.23
N VAL A 182 13.38 11.14 -5.27
CA VAL A 182 14.33 12.16 -4.79
C VAL A 182 15.50 11.54 -4.03
N ALA A 183 15.23 10.57 -3.14
CA ALA A 183 16.27 9.87 -2.41
C ALA A 183 17.20 9.09 -3.36
N GLY A 184 16.64 8.35 -4.32
CA GLY A 184 17.42 7.64 -5.34
C GLY A 184 18.20 8.58 -6.28
N LEU A 185 17.67 9.76 -6.59
CA LEU A 185 18.35 10.77 -7.39
C LEU A 185 19.52 11.41 -6.62
N LEU A 186 19.42 11.58 -5.30
CA LEU A 186 20.42 12.31 -4.50
C LEU A 186 21.36 11.42 -3.70
N HIS A 187 21.17 10.10 -3.66
CA HIS A 187 21.93 9.18 -2.80
C HIS A 187 23.46 9.34 -2.94
N ASP A 188 23.93 9.59 -4.16
CA ASP A 188 25.35 9.68 -4.51
C ASP A 188 25.81 11.13 -4.80
N CYS A 189 25.05 12.16 -4.40
CA CYS A 189 25.33 13.56 -4.74
C CYS A 189 26.72 14.07 -4.30
N ALA A 190 27.32 13.45 -3.27
CA ALA A 190 28.67 13.78 -2.78
C ALA A 190 29.75 12.77 -3.21
N LYS A 191 29.43 11.82 -4.10
CA LYS A 191 30.30 10.68 -4.40
C LYS A 191 31.59 11.07 -5.10
N ASP A 192 31.48 11.88 -6.14
CA ASP A 192 32.59 12.26 -7.02
C ASP A 192 33.35 13.51 -6.51
N TYR A 193 33.01 14.01 -5.31
CA TYR A 193 33.75 15.12 -4.69
C TYR A 193 35.21 14.74 -4.45
N PRO A 194 36.17 15.63 -4.81
CA PRO A 194 37.58 15.42 -4.48
C PRO A 194 37.79 15.21 -2.98
N VAL A 195 38.78 14.40 -2.60
CA VAL A 195 39.06 14.04 -1.20
C VAL A 195 39.22 15.26 -0.29
N ASP A 196 39.91 16.31 -0.75
CA ASP A 196 40.11 17.52 0.03
C ASP A 196 38.82 18.33 0.21
N LEU A 197 37.93 18.31 -0.79
CA LEU A 197 36.59 18.89 -0.69
C LEU A 197 35.75 18.09 0.30
N LYS A 198 35.74 16.75 0.22
CA LYS A 198 35.03 15.88 1.18
C LYS A 198 35.47 16.19 2.61
N LYS A 199 36.78 16.23 2.88
CA LYS A 199 37.33 16.55 4.22
C LYS A 199 36.88 17.91 4.73
N ARG A 200 36.96 18.93 3.88
CA ARG A 200 36.54 20.30 4.22
C ARG A 200 35.05 20.35 4.54
N LEU A 201 34.20 19.80 3.67
CA LEU A 201 32.75 19.84 3.86
C LEU A 201 32.30 18.98 5.04
N CYS A 202 32.93 17.81 5.27
CA CYS A 202 32.61 17.03 6.46
C CYS A 202 32.90 17.80 7.75
N LYS A 203 33.98 18.59 7.79
CA LYS A 203 34.28 19.47 8.93
C LYS A 203 33.27 20.62 9.03
N GLU A 204 32.98 21.29 7.92
CA GLU A 204 32.08 22.45 7.87
C GLU A 204 30.63 22.09 8.21
N TYR A 205 30.15 20.96 7.70
CA TYR A 205 28.80 20.46 7.92
C TYR A 205 28.69 19.60 9.18
N HIS A 206 29.77 19.45 9.94
CA HIS A 206 29.81 18.69 11.19
C HIS A 206 29.35 17.23 11.01
N VAL A 207 29.75 16.61 9.89
CA VAL A 207 29.47 15.21 9.60
C VAL A 207 30.17 14.33 10.65
N PRO A 208 29.45 13.42 11.33
CA PRO A 208 30.08 12.49 12.27
C PRO A 208 30.96 11.50 11.49
N ILE A 209 32.28 11.55 11.73
CA ILE A 209 33.25 10.65 11.09
C ILE A 209 33.95 9.81 12.16
N ASP A 210 33.79 8.50 12.06
CA ASP A 210 34.51 7.53 12.89
C ASP A 210 35.89 7.15 12.33
N ASP A 211 36.63 6.30 13.04
CA ASP A 211 37.98 5.92 12.63
C ASP A 211 38.03 5.03 11.38
N ILE A 212 36.93 4.35 11.03
CA ILE A 212 36.82 3.55 9.82
C ILE A 212 36.62 4.47 8.62
N MET A 213 35.72 5.44 8.73
CA MET A 213 35.51 6.47 7.71
C MET A 213 36.76 7.35 7.51
N LYS A 214 37.52 7.65 8.56
CA LYS A 214 38.82 8.34 8.41
C LYS A 214 39.81 7.51 7.59
N ALA A 215 39.85 6.20 7.81
CA ALA A 215 40.73 5.29 7.08
C ALA A 215 40.24 5.03 5.64
N GLN A 216 38.92 5.06 5.41
CA GLN A 216 38.27 4.83 4.13
C GLN A 216 37.36 6.02 3.81
N MET A 217 37.96 7.11 3.32
CA MET A 217 37.25 8.38 3.06
C MET A 217 36.05 8.22 2.13
N ASP A 218 36.04 7.22 1.25
CA ASP A 218 34.88 6.96 0.40
C ASP A 218 33.65 6.52 1.20
N LEU A 219 33.76 6.07 2.44
CA LEU A 219 32.59 5.79 3.30
C LEU A 219 31.94 7.04 3.86
N THR A 220 32.51 8.24 3.67
CA THR A 220 31.89 9.49 4.14
C THR A 220 30.83 10.02 3.19
N HIS A 221 30.81 9.60 1.91
CA HIS A 221 29.88 10.16 0.92
C HIS A 221 28.39 10.03 1.25
N PRO A 222 27.85 8.96 1.88
CA PRO A 222 26.42 8.93 2.18
C PRO A 222 26.07 9.92 3.29
N PHE A 223 26.91 10.04 4.33
CA PHE A 223 26.72 10.98 5.44
C PHE A 223 26.89 12.43 4.98
N LEU A 224 27.95 12.70 4.20
CA LEU A 224 28.13 14.01 3.57
C LEU A 224 27.02 14.29 2.54
N GLY A 225 26.58 13.28 1.80
CA GLY A 225 25.53 13.37 0.79
C GLY A 225 24.20 13.79 1.40
N ALA A 226 23.84 13.29 2.59
CA ALA A 226 22.67 13.76 3.32
C ALA A 226 22.79 15.26 3.68
N GLU A 227 23.96 15.69 4.18
CA GLU A 227 24.18 17.10 4.52
C GLU A 227 24.20 18.03 3.29
N VAL A 228 24.69 17.55 2.15
CA VAL A 228 24.65 18.23 0.84
C VAL A 228 23.22 18.29 0.33
N ALA A 229 22.48 17.18 0.32
CA ALA A 229 21.07 17.15 -0.08
C ALA A 229 20.24 18.18 0.70
N LYS A 230 20.46 18.25 2.03
CA LYS A 230 19.80 19.24 2.89
C LYS A 230 20.10 20.68 2.52
N ARG A 231 21.38 21.05 2.39
CA ARG A 231 21.79 22.46 2.21
C ARG A 231 21.75 22.94 0.77
N GLU A 232 22.14 22.08 -0.14
CA GLU A 232 22.38 22.43 -1.55
C GLU A 232 21.22 22.08 -2.46
N TYR A 233 20.40 21.11 -2.06
CA TYR A 233 19.20 20.69 -2.78
C TYR A 233 17.91 21.00 -2.00
N LEU A 234 18.03 21.62 -0.82
CA LEU A 234 16.91 22.10 -0.01
C LEU A 234 15.91 20.97 0.34
N VAL A 235 16.45 19.80 0.67
CA VAL A 235 15.69 18.64 1.13
C VAL A 235 15.57 18.68 2.66
N ASP A 236 14.36 18.95 3.16
CA ASP A 236 14.08 19.01 4.60
C ASP A 236 13.47 17.72 5.17
N ASP A 237 13.12 16.76 4.30
CA ASP A 237 12.49 15.50 4.71
C ASP A 237 13.53 14.51 5.27
N GLU A 238 13.49 14.29 6.59
CA GLU A 238 14.48 13.42 7.25
C GLU A 238 14.39 11.95 6.82
N ASP A 239 13.25 11.44 6.31
CA ASP A 239 13.19 10.08 5.77
C ASP A 239 14.06 9.97 4.52
N ILE A 240 14.02 10.98 3.64
CA ILE A 240 14.87 11.07 2.44
C ILE A 240 16.34 11.19 2.85
N LEU A 241 16.64 12.06 3.82
CA LEU A 241 18.00 12.26 4.29
C LEU A 241 18.59 11.00 4.94
N ASP A 242 17.80 10.26 5.72
CA ASP A 242 18.20 8.96 6.28
C ASP A 242 18.41 7.90 5.19
N ALA A 243 17.54 7.85 4.19
CA ALA A 243 17.71 6.94 3.04
C ALA A 243 19.02 7.21 2.28
N ILE A 244 19.41 8.48 2.12
CA ILE A 244 20.72 8.86 1.57
C ILE A 244 21.85 8.48 2.54
N ARG A 245 21.69 8.76 3.84
CA ARG A 245 22.72 8.56 4.87
C ARG A 245 23.13 7.10 5.05
N TYR A 246 22.20 6.16 4.89
CA TYR A 246 22.44 4.74 5.15
C TYR A 246 22.44 3.86 3.89
N HIS A 247 22.41 4.43 2.69
CA HIS A 247 22.31 3.64 1.45
C HIS A 247 23.50 2.70 1.18
N THR A 248 24.68 2.95 1.78
CA THR A 248 25.86 2.09 1.56
C THR A 248 26.09 1.08 2.68
N THR A 249 25.95 1.50 3.93
CA THR A 249 26.22 0.61 5.07
C THR A 249 25.00 -0.18 5.48
N GLY A 250 23.80 0.32 5.20
CA GLY A 250 22.59 -0.04 5.91
C GLY A 250 22.63 0.40 7.38
N ARG A 251 21.55 0.12 8.11
CA ARG A 251 21.49 0.12 9.58
C ARG A 251 20.45 -0.90 10.06
N LYS A 252 20.42 -1.21 11.34
CA LYS A 252 19.32 -2.00 11.92
C LYS A 252 17.98 -1.28 11.72
N ASP A 253 16.92 -2.05 11.48
CA ASP A 253 15.54 -1.56 11.42
C ASP A 253 15.32 -0.39 10.43
N MET A 254 15.90 -0.49 9.22
CA MET A 254 15.69 0.53 8.18
C MET A 254 14.21 0.66 7.81
N SER A 255 13.76 1.91 7.65
CA SER A 255 12.45 2.22 7.10
C SER A 255 12.29 1.65 5.69
N LEU A 256 11.05 1.61 5.22
CA LEU A 256 10.76 1.13 3.87
C LEU A 256 11.49 1.93 2.79
N LEU A 257 11.59 3.26 2.94
CA LEU A 257 12.31 4.14 2.00
C LEU A 257 13.81 3.83 1.97
N GLU A 258 14.42 3.69 3.14
CA GLU A 258 15.83 3.35 3.29
C GLU A 258 16.15 2.01 2.62
N LYS A 259 15.34 0.97 2.87
CA LYS A 259 15.50 -0.34 2.22
C LYS A 259 15.38 -0.23 0.70
N ILE A 260 14.40 0.53 0.21
CA ILE A 260 14.20 0.74 -1.24
C ILE A 260 15.45 1.35 -1.88
N VAL A 261 16.01 2.41 -1.30
CA VAL A 261 17.18 3.10 -1.86
C VAL A 261 18.42 2.21 -1.79
N PHE A 262 18.65 1.53 -0.67
CA PHE A 262 19.77 0.58 -0.51
C PHE A 262 19.72 -0.55 -1.54
N VAL A 263 18.54 -1.18 -1.72
CA VAL A 263 18.37 -2.28 -2.68
C VAL A 263 18.46 -1.76 -4.11
N ALA A 264 17.81 -0.63 -4.43
CA ALA A 264 17.84 -0.02 -5.75
C ALA A 264 19.27 0.34 -6.19
N ASP A 265 20.10 0.86 -5.28
CA ASP A 265 21.51 1.12 -5.54
C ASP A 265 22.22 -0.14 -6.04
N TYR A 266 21.99 -1.28 -5.39
CA TYR A 266 22.65 -2.54 -5.72
C TYR A 266 22.18 -3.17 -7.05
N ILE A 267 20.90 -3.00 -7.42
CA ILE A 267 20.28 -3.78 -8.50
C ILE A 267 19.99 -3.01 -9.80
N GLU A 268 20.25 -1.69 -9.84
CA GLU A 268 19.85 -0.85 -10.99
C GLU A 268 20.37 -1.35 -12.35
N GLU A 269 19.66 -0.98 -13.42
CA GLU A 269 19.82 -1.56 -14.76
C GLU A 269 21.22 -1.42 -15.38
N ASN A 270 21.98 -0.40 -14.99
CA ASN A 270 23.31 -0.11 -15.52
C ASN A 270 24.44 -0.75 -14.70
N ARG A 271 24.11 -1.52 -13.64
CA ARG A 271 25.10 -2.29 -12.89
C ARG A 271 25.78 -3.29 -13.82
N LYS A 272 27.12 -3.28 -13.79
CA LYS A 272 27.90 -4.30 -14.48
C LYS A 272 27.54 -5.68 -13.92
N PRO A 273 27.38 -6.72 -14.76
CA PRO A 273 27.12 -8.06 -14.27
C PRO A 273 28.19 -8.52 -13.28
N PHE A 274 27.75 -9.07 -12.14
CA PHE A 274 28.59 -9.71 -11.13
C PHE A 274 27.82 -10.85 -10.47
N ASP A 275 28.53 -11.74 -9.78
CA ASP A 275 27.94 -12.91 -9.13
C ASP A 275 26.94 -12.49 -8.05
N GLY A 276 25.72 -13.02 -8.11
CA GLY A 276 24.63 -12.67 -7.22
C GLY A 276 23.75 -11.47 -7.64
N LEU A 277 24.07 -10.72 -8.71
CA LEU A 277 23.22 -9.58 -9.14
C LEU A 277 21.80 -10.03 -9.54
N ASP A 278 21.67 -11.10 -10.30
CA ASP A 278 20.37 -11.60 -10.77
C ASP A 278 19.52 -12.13 -9.61
N GLU A 279 20.15 -12.74 -8.62
CA GLU A 279 19.47 -13.22 -7.41
C GLU A 279 19.01 -12.04 -6.53
N ALA A 280 19.84 -11.01 -6.37
CA ALA A 280 19.45 -9.78 -5.68
C ALA A 280 18.25 -9.12 -6.37
N LYS A 281 18.24 -9.04 -7.72
CA LYS A 281 17.10 -8.56 -8.51
C LYS A 281 15.86 -9.40 -8.25
N ARG A 282 15.96 -10.73 -8.27
CA ARG A 282 14.83 -11.62 -8.01
C ARG A 282 14.25 -11.39 -6.61
N LEU A 283 15.10 -11.35 -5.59
CA LEU A 283 14.69 -11.18 -4.20
C LEU A 283 14.06 -9.80 -3.95
N ALA A 284 14.59 -8.74 -4.56
CA ALA A 284 14.10 -7.37 -4.39
C ALA A 284 12.62 -7.19 -4.77
N TYR A 285 12.10 -8.03 -5.66
CA TYR A 285 10.70 -8.02 -6.11
C TYR A 285 9.83 -9.09 -5.42
N ILE A 286 10.43 -9.93 -4.57
CA ILE A 286 9.72 -10.92 -3.75
C ILE A 286 9.56 -10.37 -2.32
N ASP A 287 10.67 -10.02 -1.68
CA ASP A 287 10.70 -9.56 -0.29
C ASP A 287 11.95 -8.69 -0.05
N LEU A 288 11.73 -7.44 0.36
CA LEU A 288 12.82 -6.50 0.60
C LEU A 288 13.71 -6.90 1.77
N ASP A 289 13.18 -7.53 2.82
CA ASP A 289 14.00 -7.96 3.98
C ASP A 289 14.92 -9.13 3.56
N LEU A 290 14.45 -10.05 2.70
CA LEU A 290 15.30 -11.08 2.09
C LEU A 290 16.37 -10.48 1.16
N ALA A 291 16.01 -9.47 0.35
CA ALA A 291 16.96 -8.78 -0.51
C ALA A 291 18.04 -8.04 0.31
N MET A 292 17.65 -7.35 1.38
CA MET A 292 18.57 -6.69 2.31
C MET A 292 19.57 -7.68 2.89
N LYS A 293 19.10 -8.80 3.44
CA LYS A 293 19.96 -9.86 3.97
C LYS A 293 20.96 -10.34 2.92
N PHE A 294 20.47 -10.70 1.73
CA PHE A 294 21.32 -11.22 0.64
C PHE A 294 22.38 -10.20 0.19
N ILE A 295 22.01 -8.93 0.04
CA ILE A 295 22.94 -7.87 -0.38
C ILE A 295 23.99 -7.61 0.71
N LEU A 296 23.59 -7.59 1.99
CA LEU A 296 24.51 -7.40 3.12
C LEU A 296 25.52 -8.55 3.22
N GLU A 297 25.07 -9.81 3.09
CA GLU A 297 25.96 -10.99 3.11
C GLU A 297 27.00 -10.93 1.99
N ASN A 298 26.58 -10.62 0.76
CA ASN A 298 27.50 -10.50 -0.38
C ASN A 298 28.46 -9.31 -0.24
N THR A 299 27.96 -8.17 0.24
CA THR A 299 28.79 -6.97 0.46
C THR A 299 29.85 -7.22 1.53
N ILE A 300 29.48 -7.85 2.64
CA ILE A 300 30.41 -8.19 3.72
C ILE A 300 31.49 -9.15 3.22
N LYS A 301 31.09 -10.23 2.55
CA LYS A 301 32.03 -11.19 1.95
C LYS A 301 33.02 -10.51 1.00
N TYR A 302 32.54 -9.62 0.13
CA TYR A 302 33.39 -8.87 -0.80
C TYR A 302 34.41 -7.97 -0.07
N VAL A 303 34.00 -7.30 1.00
CA VAL A 303 34.89 -6.44 1.80
C VAL A 303 35.96 -7.27 2.52
N GLU A 304 35.58 -8.43 3.08
CA GLU A 304 36.49 -9.36 3.74
C GLU A 304 37.53 -9.95 2.79
N GLU A 305 37.10 -10.41 1.61
CA GLU A 305 37.99 -10.94 0.56
C GLU A 305 39.05 -9.91 0.12
N ARG A 306 38.72 -8.62 0.19
CA ARG A 306 39.61 -7.50 -0.12
C ARG A 306 40.41 -6.97 1.07
N LYS A 307 40.26 -7.55 2.26
CA LYS A 307 40.93 -7.14 3.50
C LYS A 307 40.70 -5.65 3.85
N LEU A 308 39.53 -5.13 3.48
CA LEU A 308 39.09 -3.78 3.85
C LEU A 308 38.41 -3.80 5.23
N LYS A 309 38.27 -2.64 5.90
CA LYS A 309 37.56 -2.61 7.19
C LYS A 309 36.05 -2.58 6.94
N LEU A 310 35.34 -3.42 7.68
CA LEU A 310 33.88 -3.42 7.73
C LEU A 310 33.38 -2.35 8.69
N HIS A 311 32.37 -1.60 8.27
CA HIS A 311 31.71 -0.64 9.14
C HIS A 311 30.72 -1.37 10.09
N PRO A 312 30.70 -1.08 11.41
CA PRO A 312 29.82 -1.74 12.36
C PRO A 312 28.34 -1.74 11.98
N LEU A 313 27.85 -0.63 11.41
CA LEU A 313 26.49 -0.51 10.90
C LEU A 313 26.07 -1.65 9.94
N SER A 314 26.96 -2.11 9.06
CA SER A 314 26.65 -3.21 8.15
C SER A 314 26.54 -4.55 8.86
N LEU A 315 27.33 -4.77 9.90
CA LEU A 315 27.24 -5.97 10.74
C LEU A 315 25.96 -5.97 11.56
N GLU A 316 25.62 -4.83 12.17
CA GLU A 316 24.37 -4.65 12.91
C GLU A 316 23.14 -4.82 12.02
N ALA A 317 23.18 -4.26 10.81
CA ALA A 317 22.13 -4.44 9.81
C ALA A 317 21.97 -5.91 9.43
N LEU A 318 23.08 -6.61 9.14
CA LEU A 318 23.02 -8.01 8.76
C LEU A 318 22.43 -8.87 9.89
N GLU A 319 22.88 -8.64 11.13
CA GLU A 319 22.37 -9.38 12.29
C GLU A 319 20.87 -9.14 12.48
N TYR A 320 20.39 -7.92 12.28
CA TYR A 320 18.96 -7.62 12.31
C TYR A 320 18.17 -8.40 11.26
N TYR A 321 18.59 -8.35 9.99
CA TYR A 321 17.88 -9.00 8.88
C TYR A 321 18.03 -10.52 8.82
N LYS A 322 19.01 -11.10 9.54
CA LYS A 322 19.10 -12.57 9.72
C LYS A 322 18.01 -13.13 10.60
N ASN A 323 17.51 -12.33 11.55
CA ASN A 323 16.58 -12.75 12.59
C ASN A 323 15.12 -12.33 12.30
N LYS A 324 14.81 -11.97 11.05
CA LYS A 324 13.58 -11.28 10.65
C LYS A 324 12.67 -12.14 9.78
#